data_AF-A0A1M5A7B4-F1
#
_entry.id   AF-A0A1M5A7B4-F1
#
_cell.length_a   1.000
_cell.length_b   1.000
_cell.length_c   1.000
_cell.angle_alpha   90.00
_cell.angle_beta   90.00
_cell.angle_gamma   90.00
#
_symmetry.space_group_name_H-M   'P 1'
#
loop_
_entity.id
_entity.type
_entity.pdbx_description
1 polymer ?
#
loop_
_entity_poly.entity_id
_entity_poly.type
_entity_poly.pdbx_seq_one_letter_code
_entity_poly.pdbx_strand_id
1 'polypeptide(L)'
;MKRYNLLFVLLLLIFNVTNAQKKGSPAADFSAIGEAKTKIENTVPLVIKHLKEVSEKENDPAILTNGTTALAKEYGKVELEWRLYRGNMNNCILNNSSKKAKKCMEYHNSMFRGTLINYNNYITNLTRKNGYLGVEGDTKFELNPSEVTTKLSESYFNGNDAANRMKGTQKKEFLGQTTADDNALKPFNQLIVE
;
A
#
# COMPACT_ATOMS: atom_id res chain seq x y z
N MET A 1 13.69 36.33 -8.96
CA MET A 1 13.51 34.86 -8.87
C MET A 1 14.87 34.19 -8.84
N LYS A 2 15.23 33.53 -7.73
CA LYS A 2 16.52 32.82 -7.61
C LYS A 2 16.52 31.64 -8.60
N ARG A 3 17.37 31.69 -9.61
CA ARG A 3 17.63 30.58 -10.54
C ARG A 3 18.40 29.51 -9.79
N TYR A 4 17.69 28.58 -9.13
CA TYR A 4 18.32 27.37 -8.62
C TYR A 4 18.75 26.55 -9.84
N ASN A 5 20.07 26.46 -10.05
CA ASN A 5 20.67 25.70 -11.13
C ASN A 5 20.21 24.24 -11.04
N LEU A 6 19.46 23.79 -12.05
CA LEU A 6 18.98 22.41 -12.23
C LEU A 6 20.10 21.38 -11.98
N LEU A 7 21.34 21.76 -12.31
CA LEU A 7 22.57 20.99 -12.14
C LEU A 7 22.90 20.69 -10.66
N PHE A 8 22.66 21.64 -9.75
CA PHE A 8 22.88 21.43 -8.31
C PHE A 8 21.81 20.49 -7.71
N VAL A 9 20.57 20.55 -8.20
CA VAL A 9 19.50 19.61 -7.81
C VAL A 9 19.84 18.19 -8.29
N LEU A 10 20.32 18.06 -9.53
CA LEU A 10 20.79 16.79 -10.11
C LEU A 10 22.01 16.24 -9.37
N LEU A 11 22.99 17.07 -9.02
CA LEU A 11 24.15 16.65 -8.23
C LEU A 11 23.75 16.18 -6.82
N LEU A 12 22.84 16.88 -6.14
CA LEU A 12 22.31 16.43 -4.84
C LEU A 12 21.59 15.08 -4.94
N LEU A 13 20.82 14.86 -6.00
CA LEU A 13 20.20 13.56 -6.28
C LEU A 13 21.26 12.46 -6.48
N ILE A 14 22.31 12.71 -7.26
CA ILE A 14 23.38 11.72 -7.53
C ILE A 14 24.23 11.40 -6.28
N PHE A 15 24.53 12.40 -5.44
CA PHE A 15 25.29 12.20 -4.19
C PHE A 15 24.49 11.44 -3.12
N ASN A 16 23.17 11.58 -3.09
CA ASN A 16 22.30 10.81 -2.20
C ASN A 16 22.17 9.34 -2.62
N VAL A 17 22.14 9.07 -3.93
CA VAL A 17 22.01 7.70 -4.48
C VAL A 17 23.31 6.90 -4.32
N THR A 18 24.47 7.52 -4.52
CA THR A 18 25.77 6.82 -4.48
C THR A 18 26.23 6.44 -3.06
N ASN A 19 25.93 7.24 -2.04
CA ASN A 19 26.28 6.93 -0.63
C ASN A 19 25.39 5.86 0.03
N ALA A 20 24.21 5.59 -0.55
CA ALA A 20 23.27 4.59 -0.03
C ALA A 20 23.63 3.15 -0.45
N GLN A 21 24.32 2.97 -1.57
CA GLN A 21 24.47 1.67 -2.23
C GLN A 21 25.74 0.93 -1.75
N LYS A 22 25.59 -0.29 -1.22
CA LYS A 22 26.76 -1.16 -0.95
C LYS A 22 27.08 -1.86 -2.25
N LYS A 23 28.37 -2.06 -2.54
CA LYS A 23 28.76 -3.11 -3.49
C LYS A 23 28.13 -4.44 -3.01
N GLY A 24 27.23 -5.01 -3.81
CA GLY A 24 26.53 -6.26 -3.50
C GLY A 24 25.28 -6.18 -2.61
N SER A 25 24.71 -4.99 -2.36
CA SER A 25 23.38 -4.88 -1.71
C SER A 25 22.34 -4.36 -2.72
N PRO A 26 21.07 -4.82 -2.64
CA PRO A 26 19.98 -4.27 -3.47
C PRO A 26 19.89 -2.76 -3.29
N ALA A 27 19.56 -2.05 -4.38
CA ALA A 27 19.19 -0.65 -4.28
C ALA A 27 17.95 -0.52 -3.40
N ALA A 28 17.88 0.53 -2.59
CA ALA A 28 16.68 0.80 -1.82
C ALA A 28 15.61 1.37 -2.75
N ASP A 29 14.74 0.48 -3.24
CA ASP A 29 13.62 0.76 -4.12
C ASP A 29 12.30 0.60 -3.34
N PHE A 30 11.49 1.66 -3.37
CA PHE A 30 10.17 1.72 -2.74
C PHE A 30 9.01 1.60 -3.75
N SER A 31 9.28 1.17 -4.99
CA SER A 31 8.28 0.88 -6.02
C SER A 31 7.16 -0.05 -5.53
N ALA A 32 7.48 -1.00 -4.65
CA ALA A 32 6.50 -1.89 -4.02
C ALA A 32 5.37 -1.16 -3.27
N ILE A 33 5.61 0.08 -2.80
CA ILE A 33 4.58 0.92 -2.18
C ILE A 33 3.51 1.31 -3.21
N GLY A 34 3.95 1.76 -4.40
CA GLY A 34 3.06 2.10 -5.51
C GLY A 34 2.34 0.89 -6.09
N GLU A 35 3.02 -0.25 -6.22
CA GLU A 35 2.40 -1.52 -6.62
C GLU A 35 1.30 -1.95 -5.63
N ALA A 36 1.61 -1.96 -4.34
CA ALA A 36 0.66 -2.34 -3.30
C ALA A 36 -0.56 -1.42 -3.28
N LYS A 37 -0.34 -0.09 -3.33
CA LYS A 37 -1.40 0.91 -3.47
C LYS A 37 -2.31 0.59 -4.65
N THR A 38 -1.74 0.38 -5.83
CA THR A 38 -2.49 0.10 -7.06
C THR A 38 -3.32 -1.17 -6.95
N LYS A 39 -2.74 -2.25 -6.43
CA LYS A 39 -3.44 -3.53 -6.22
C LYS A 39 -4.61 -3.39 -5.24
N ILE A 40 -4.47 -2.61 -4.17
CA ILE A 40 -5.55 -2.34 -3.21
C ILE A 40 -6.64 -1.50 -3.86
N GLU A 41 -6.30 -0.37 -4.49
CA GLU A 41 -7.27 0.55 -5.09
C GLU A 41 -8.10 -0.11 -6.19
N ASN A 42 -7.48 -0.93 -7.03
CA ASN A 42 -8.17 -1.62 -8.12
C ASN A 42 -9.25 -2.61 -7.67
N THR A 43 -9.24 -3.03 -6.39
CA THR A 43 -10.30 -3.91 -5.88
C THR A 43 -11.66 -3.23 -5.82
N VAL A 44 -11.70 -1.93 -5.48
CA VAL A 44 -12.96 -1.18 -5.27
C VAL A 44 -13.82 -1.15 -6.53
N PRO A 45 -13.36 -0.62 -7.69
CA PRO A 45 -14.18 -0.55 -8.90
C PRO A 45 -14.62 -1.93 -9.38
N LEU A 46 -13.80 -2.97 -9.19
CA LEU A 46 -14.16 -4.35 -9.54
C LEU A 46 -15.30 -4.90 -8.69
N VAL A 47 -15.29 -4.65 -7.38
CA VAL A 47 -16.38 -5.07 -6.49
C VAL A 47 -17.64 -4.26 -6.77
N ILE A 48 -17.53 -2.95 -6.99
CA ILE A 48 -18.68 -2.09 -7.34
C ILE A 48 -19.36 -2.57 -8.63
N LYS A 49 -18.55 -2.86 -9.67
CA LYS A 49 -19.07 -3.43 -10.92
C LYS A 49 -19.82 -4.73 -10.68
N HIS A 50 -19.26 -5.65 -9.89
CA HIS A 50 -19.93 -6.89 -9.54
C HIS A 50 -21.26 -6.65 -8.81
N LEU A 51 -21.28 -5.77 -7.80
CA LEU A 51 -22.50 -5.43 -7.07
C LEU A 51 -23.59 -4.84 -7.97
N LYS A 52 -23.21 -4.02 -8.96
CA LYS A 52 -24.13 -3.45 -9.95
C LYS A 52 -24.75 -4.54 -10.83
N GLU A 53 -23.92 -5.43 -11.39
CA GLU A 53 -24.37 -6.56 -12.21
C GLU A 53 -25.36 -7.46 -11.46
N VAL A 54 -25.09 -7.73 -10.18
CA VAL A 54 -25.98 -8.54 -9.34
C VAL A 54 -27.28 -7.79 -9.00
N SER A 55 -27.19 -6.52 -8.64
CA SER A 55 -28.34 -5.68 -8.32
C SER A 55 -29.32 -5.60 -9.50
N GLU A 56 -28.82 -5.47 -10.73
CA GLU A 56 -29.61 -5.46 -11.96
C GLU A 56 -30.24 -6.83 -12.23
N LYS A 57 -29.48 -7.92 -12.06
CA LYS A 57 -29.97 -9.29 -12.29
C LYS A 57 -31.08 -9.70 -11.32
N GLU A 58 -30.92 -9.38 -10.04
CA GLU A 58 -31.89 -9.72 -8.99
C GLU A 58 -33.02 -8.67 -8.88
N ASN A 59 -32.95 -7.58 -9.65
CA ASN A 59 -33.86 -6.45 -9.59
C ASN A 59 -34.01 -5.89 -8.16
N ASP A 60 -32.89 -5.82 -7.43
CA ASP A 60 -32.82 -5.32 -6.04
C ASP A 60 -31.72 -4.25 -5.90
N PRO A 61 -32.10 -2.96 -5.94
CA PRO A 61 -31.17 -1.83 -5.72
C PRO A 61 -30.49 -1.81 -4.35
N ALA A 62 -31.04 -2.52 -3.35
CA ALA A 62 -30.46 -2.58 -2.02
C ALA A 62 -29.15 -3.36 -2.01
N ILE A 63 -28.93 -4.29 -2.95
CA ILE A 63 -27.67 -5.03 -3.09
C ILE A 63 -26.51 -4.07 -3.36
N LEU A 64 -26.66 -3.19 -4.36
CA LEU A 64 -25.64 -2.20 -4.69
C LEU A 64 -25.45 -1.21 -3.54
N THR A 65 -26.53 -0.69 -2.97
CA THR A 65 -26.48 0.34 -1.91
C THR A 65 -25.82 -0.19 -0.63
N ASN A 66 -26.29 -1.33 -0.12
CA ASN A 66 -25.77 -1.93 1.11
C ASN A 66 -24.38 -2.53 0.90
N GLY A 67 -24.14 -3.17 -0.25
CA GLY A 67 -22.84 -3.71 -0.62
C GLY A 67 -21.77 -2.63 -0.72
N THR A 68 -22.08 -1.49 -1.37
CA THR A 68 -21.18 -0.33 -1.45
C THR A 68 -20.87 0.23 -0.06
N THR A 69 -21.89 0.36 0.79
CA THR A 69 -21.72 0.85 2.16
C THR A 69 -20.85 -0.08 3.00
N ALA A 70 -21.01 -1.39 2.87
CA ALA A 70 -20.21 -2.38 3.57
C ALA A 70 -18.76 -2.41 3.05
N LEU A 71 -18.58 -2.35 1.72
CA LEU A 71 -17.26 -2.28 1.09
C LEU A 71 -16.50 -1.03 1.54
N ALA A 72 -17.15 0.13 1.62
CA ALA A 72 -16.54 1.37 2.10
C ALA A 72 -15.97 1.22 3.52
N LYS A 73 -16.68 0.50 4.41
CA LYS A 73 -16.23 0.25 5.78
C LYS A 73 -14.99 -0.65 5.81
N GLU A 74 -14.98 -1.73 5.03
CA GLU A 74 -13.82 -2.63 4.98
C GLU A 74 -12.61 -1.97 4.32
N TYR A 75 -12.81 -1.21 3.23
CA TYR A 75 -11.76 -0.43 2.60
C TYR A 75 -11.18 0.62 3.56
N GLY A 76 -12.02 1.33 4.32
CA GLY A 76 -11.57 2.34 5.29
C GLY A 76 -10.65 1.77 6.38
N LYS A 77 -10.79 0.49 6.75
CA LYS A 77 -9.85 -0.20 7.65
C LYS A 77 -8.48 -0.38 6.99
N VAL A 78 -8.46 -0.78 5.72
CA VAL A 78 -7.23 -0.92 4.93
C VAL A 78 -6.56 0.43 4.73
N GLU A 79 -7.32 1.48 4.41
CA GLU A 79 -6.84 2.85 4.25
C GLU A 79 -6.15 3.36 5.53
N LEU A 80 -6.81 3.18 6.68
CA LEU A 80 -6.25 3.54 7.97
C LEU A 80 -4.97 2.77 8.27
N GLU A 81 -4.99 1.45 8.15
CA GLU A 81 -3.82 0.62 8.44
C GLU A 81 -2.68 0.88 7.46
N TRP A 82 -2.96 1.16 6.19
CA TRP A 82 -1.94 1.54 5.20
C TRP A 82 -1.19 2.82 5.60
N ARG A 83 -1.91 3.83 6.06
CA ARG A 83 -1.33 5.07 6.58
C ARG A 83 -0.46 4.80 7.81
N LEU A 84 -0.97 4.01 8.75
CA LEU A 84 -0.25 3.63 9.97
C LEU A 84 1.00 2.81 9.64
N TYR A 85 0.88 1.82 8.76
CA TYR A 85 1.97 0.97 8.30
C TYR A 85 3.14 1.81 7.78
N ARG A 86 2.92 2.67 6.79
CA ARG A 86 4.00 3.50 6.20
C ARG A 86 4.68 4.39 7.26
N GLY A 87 3.90 5.03 8.12
CA GLY A 87 4.43 5.85 9.22
C GLY A 87 5.23 5.03 10.25
N ASN A 88 4.71 3.87 10.64
CA ASN A 88 5.34 2.97 11.61
C ASN A 88 6.65 2.38 11.07
N MET A 89 6.69 1.97 9.80
CA MET A 89 7.92 1.47 9.17
C MET A 89 9.01 2.55 9.18
N ASN A 90 8.67 3.81 8.84
CA ASN A 90 9.60 4.93 8.93
C ASN A 90 10.08 5.15 10.38
N ASN A 91 9.16 5.16 11.35
CA ASN A 91 9.49 5.32 12.76
C ASN A 91 10.38 4.19 13.28
N CYS A 92 10.14 2.94 12.86
CA CYS A 92 10.99 1.81 13.17
C CYS A 92 12.44 2.07 12.74
N ILE A 93 12.65 2.54 11.51
CA ILE A 93 13.99 2.79 10.94
C ILE A 93 14.66 4.01 11.57
N LEU A 94 13.90 5.07 11.85
CA LEU A 94 14.45 6.31 12.41
C LEU A 94 14.91 6.16 13.85
N ASN A 95 14.14 5.46 14.67
CA ASN A 95 14.27 5.50 16.13
C ASN A 95 14.96 4.26 16.73
N ASN A 96 15.34 3.28 15.92
CA ASN A 96 15.95 2.04 16.41
C ASN A 96 17.30 1.75 15.73
N SER A 97 18.11 0.93 16.40
CA SER A 97 19.25 0.28 15.76
C SER A 97 18.77 -0.68 14.66
N SER A 98 19.58 -0.94 13.64
CA SER A 98 19.19 -1.79 12.49
C SER A 98 18.52 -3.12 12.90
N LYS A 99 19.08 -3.83 13.88
CA LYS A 99 18.50 -5.10 14.37
C LYS A 99 17.12 -4.91 15.04
N LYS A 100 16.95 -3.85 15.83
CA LYS A 100 15.67 -3.53 16.48
C LYS A 100 14.65 -3.00 15.47
N ALA A 101 15.09 -2.23 14.47
CA ALA A 101 14.27 -1.75 13.38
C ALA A 101 13.66 -2.92 12.59
N LYS A 102 14.44 -3.95 12.24
CA LYS A 102 13.94 -5.15 11.54
C LYS A 102 12.80 -5.83 12.30
N LYS A 103 12.98 -6.10 13.61
CA LYS A 103 11.91 -6.68 14.45
C LYS A 103 10.66 -5.81 14.54
N CYS A 104 10.83 -4.49 14.67
CA CYS A 104 9.73 -3.52 14.68
C CYS A 104 8.97 -3.55 13.35
N MET A 105 9.68 -3.59 12.23
CA MET A 105 9.11 -3.67 10.89
C MET A 105 8.36 -5.00 10.65
N GLU A 106 8.90 -6.13 11.10
CA GLU A 106 8.24 -7.44 11.02
C GLU A 106 6.89 -7.44 11.74
N TYR A 107 6.83 -6.84 12.93
CA TYR A 107 5.60 -6.69 13.70
C TYR A 107 4.54 -5.91 12.91
N HIS A 108 4.88 -4.72 12.41
CA HIS A 108 3.92 -3.90 11.65
C HIS A 108 3.54 -4.53 10.30
N ASN A 109 4.46 -5.26 9.67
CA ASN A 109 4.15 -6.01 8.45
C ASN A 109 3.13 -7.14 8.70
N SER A 110 3.23 -7.85 9.83
CA SER A 110 2.24 -8.85 10.21
C SER A 110 0.86 -8.25 10.48
N MET A 111 0.81 -7.08 11.12
CA MET A 111 -0.45 -6.37 11.38
C MET A 111 -1.13 -5.97 10.08
N PHE A 112 -0.39 -5.32 9.17
CA PHE A 112 -0.91 -4.92 7.87
C PHE A 112 -1.33 -6.13 7.01
N ARG A 113 -0.54 -7.21 7.04
CA ARG A 113 -0.90 -8.47 6.37
C ARG A 113 -2.23 -9.03 6.87
N GLY A 114 -2.46 -9.03 8.19
CA GLY A 114 -3.73 -9.45 8.77
C GLY A 114 -4.91 -8.63 8.25
N THR A 115 -4.76 -7.31 8.18
CA THR A 115 -5.76 -6.40 7.62
C THR A 115 -6.06 -6.71 6.15
N LEU A 116 -5.02 -6.91 5.33
CA LEU A 116 -5.19 -7.28 3.92
C LEU A 116 -5.84 -8.65 3.73
N ILE A 117 -5.54 -9.63 4.59
CA ILE A 117 -6.19 -10.96 4.56
C ILE A 117 -7.68 -10.81 4.83
N ASN A 118 -8.06 -10.06 5.87
CA ASN A 118 -9.47 -9.84 6.20
C ASN A 118 -10.22 -9.15 5.06
N TYR A 119 -9.62 -8.11 4.48
CA TYR A 119 -10.18 -7.41 3.33
C TYR A 119 -10.32 -8.32 2.10
N ASN A 120 -9.26 -9.07 1.77
CA ASN A 120 -9.27 -10.00 0.65
C ASN A 120 -10.35 -11.10 0.82
N ASN A 121 -10.49 -11.64 2.04
CA ASN A 121 -11.53 -12.63 2.35
C ASN A 121 -12.92 -12.04 2.20
N TYR A 122 -13.14 -10.80 2.65
CA TYR A 122 -14.40 -10.10 2.48
C TYR A 122 -14.77 -9.96 1.00
N ILE A 123 -13.89 -9.38 0.17
CA ILE A 123 -14.17 -9.18 -1.26
C ILE A 123 -14.35 -10.52 -1.99
N THR A 124 -13.53 -11.54 -1.67
CA THR A 124 -13.65 -12.88 -2.28
C THR A 124 -14.99 -13.53 -1.96
N ASN A 125 -15.45 -13.44 -0.71
CA ASN A 125 -16.74 -14.01 -0.30
C ASN A 125 -17.92 -13.27 -0.93
N LEU A 126 -17.77 -11.97 -1.17
CA LEU A 126 -18.77 -11.15 -1.82
C LEU A 126 -18.89 -11.46 -3.32
N THR A 127 -17.78 -11.73 -4.02
CA THR A 127 -17.77 -11.83 -5.49
C THR A 127 -17.60 -13.22 -6.08
N ARG A 128 -17.35 -14.26 -5.27
CA ARG A 128 -17.24 -15.64 -5.76
C ARG A 128 -18.58 -16.19 -6.24
N LYS A 129 -18.53 -17.20 -7.12
CA LYS A 129 -19.71 -17.94 -7.58
C LYS A 129 -20.41 -18.60 -6.40
N ASN A 130 -21.72 -18.39 -6.26
CA ASN A 130 -22.50 -18.80 -5.09
C ASN A 130 -21.94 -18.24 -3.77
N GLY A 131 -21.36 -17.04 -3.82
CA GLY A 131 -20.89 -16.28 -2.67
C GLY A 131 -22.04 -15.77 -1.79
N TYR A 132 -21.79 -14.73 -1.01
CA TYR A 132 -22.78 -14.18 -0.07
C TYR A 132 -24.12 -13.79 -0.75
N LEU A 133 -24.06 -13.48 -2.05
CA LEU A 133 -25.21 -13.10 -2.86
C LEU A 133 -25.81 -14.26 -3.69
N GLY A 134 -25.24 -15.48 -3.63
CA GLY A 134 -25.83 -16.68 -4.26
C GLY A 134 -25.87 -16.69 -5.79
N VAL A 135 -25.16 -15.77 -6.45
CA VAL A 135 -25.19 -15.54 -7.90
C VAL A 135 -23.91 -15.98 -8.61
N GLU A 136 -24.00 -16.14 -9.93
CA GLU A 136 -22.83 -16.38 -10.77
C GLU A 136 -21.94 -15.13 -10.81
N GLY A 137 -20.68 -15.29 -10.41
CA GLY A 137 -19.62 -14.28 -10.51
C GLY A 137 -18.27 -14.92 -10.26
N ASP A 138 -17.23 -14.51 -10.99
CA ASP A 138 -15.83 -14.89 -10.73
C ASP A 138 -14.94 -13.67 -10.96
N THR A 139 -15.20 -12.60 -10.18
CA THR A 139 -14.37 -11.39 -10.25
C THR A 139 -12.98 -11.72 -9.72
N LYS A 140 -11.99 -11.67 -10.61
CA LYS A 140 -10.59 -11.92 -10.27
C LYS A 140 -9.92 -10.63 -9.80
N PHE A 141 -9.20 -10.74 -8.69
CA PHE A 141 -8.41 -9.64 -8.12
C PHE A 141 -6.93 -9.97 -8.17
N GLU A 142 -6.09 -8.96 -8.37
CA GLU A 142 -4.63 -9.09 -8.29
C GLU A 142 -4.09 -8.91 -6.86
N LEU A 143 -4.97 -8.65 -5.89
CA LEU A 143 -4.61 -8.48 -4.49
C LEU A 143 -4.28 -9.83 -3.86
N ASN A 144 -2.98 -10.12 -3.72
CA ASN A 144 -2.49 -11.22 -2.90
C ASN A 144 -1.82 -10.66 -1.62
N PRO A 145 -2.45 -10.79 -0.44
CA PRO A 145 -1.92 -10.23 0.81
C PRO A 145 -0.51 -10.72 1.15
N SER A 146 -0.19 -11.98 0.87
CA SER A 146 1.14 -12.54 1.15
C SER A 146 2.19 -11.93 0.23
N GLU A 147 1.92 -11.89 -1.08
CA GLU A 147 2.86 -11.32 -2.06
C GLU A 147 3.11 -9.84 -1.77
N VAL A 148 2.04 -9.07 -1.57
CA VAL A 148 2.10 -7.62 -1.31
C VAL A 148 2.93 -7.34 -0.06
N THR A 149 2.64 -8.02 1.05
CA THR A 149 3.35 -7.76 2.33
C THR A 149 4.78 -8.28 2.33
N THR A 150 5.10 -9.33 1.57
CA THR A 150 6.49 -9.77 1.38
C THR A 150 7.30 -8.71 0.64
N LYS A 151 6.83 -8.25 -0.52
CA LYS A 151 7.51 -7.21 -1.31
C LYS A 151 7.71 -5.91 -0.53
N LEU A 152 6.68 -5.45 0.17
CA LEU A 152 6.78 -4.27 1.02
C LEU A 152 7.83 -4.45 2.13
N SER A 153 7.82 -5.59 2.82
CA SER A 153 8.81 -5.89 3.86
C SER A 153 10.23 -5.87 3.31
N GLU A 154 10.46 -6.46 2.14
CA GLU A 154 11.76 -6.46 1.46
C GLU A 154 12.21 -5.04 1.10
N SER A 155 11.32 -4.23 0.52
CA SER A 155 11.60 -2.82 0.22
C SER A 155 11.99 -2.03 1.48
N TYR A 156 11.27 -2.19 2.59
CA TYR A 156 11.60 -1.49 3.85
C TYR A 156 12.86 -2.04 4.52
N PHE A 157 13.17 -3.33 4.39
CA PHE A 157 14.43 -3.89 4.90
C PHE A 157 15.64 -3.36 4.12
N ASN A 158 15.53 -3.29 2.80
CA ASN A 158 16.54 -2.67 1.94
C ASN A 158 16.65 -1.18 2.26
N GLY A 159 15.52 -0.49 2.44
CA GLY A 159 15.44 0.89 2.89
C GLY A 159 16.13 1.13 4.23
N ASN A 160 15.93 0.27 5.22
CA ASN A 160 16.64 0.31 6.50
C ASN A 160 18.16 0.19 6.31
N ASP A 161 18.61 -0.78 5.50
CA ASP A 161 20.03 -1.05 5.31
C ASP A 161 20.75 0.10 4.55
N ALA A 162 20.03 0.82 3.68
CA ALA A 162 20.47 2.07 3.07
C ALA A 162 20.45 3.25 4.05
N ALA A 163 19.34 3.43 4.78
CA ALA A 163 19.13 4.53 5.72
C ALA A 163 20.14 4.53 6.88
N ASN A 164 20.68 3.38 7.26
CA ASN A 164 21.74 3.28 8.28
C ASN A 164 23.08 3.92 7.87
N ARG A 165 23.25 4.27 6.59
CA ARG A 165 24.46 4.93 6.06
C ARG A 165 24.26 6.43 5.90
N MET A 166 23.02 6.87 5.98
CA MET A 166 22.63 8.26 5.87
C MET A 166 22.69 8.92 7.25
N LYS A 167 22.96 10.23 7.26
CA LYS A 167 23.07 11.00 8.50
C LYS A 167 22.00 12.09 8.56
N GLY A 168 21.49 12.36 9.77
CA GLY A 168 20.65 13.53 10.05
C GLY A 168 19.43 13.65 9.13
N THR A 169 19.28 14.81 8.49
CA THR A 169 18.15 15.17 7.63
C THR A 169 18.03 14.30 6.37
N GLN A 170 19.15 13.88 5.79
CA GLN A 170 19.18 12.99 4.61
C GLN A 170 18.40 11.70 4.86
N LYS A 171 18.57 11.10 6.05
CA LYS A 171 17.85 9.88 6.44
C LYS A 171 16.33 10.13 6.53
N LYS A 172 15.94 11.28 7.08
CA LYS A 172 14.53 11.67 7.21
C LYS A 172 13.89 11.94 5.85
N GLU A 173 14.58 12.65 4.96
CA GLU A 173 14.11 12.95 3.61
C GLU A 173 13.98 11.66 2.77
N PHE A 174 15.00 10.79 2.83
CA PHE A 174 14.99 9.51 2.13
C PHE A 174 13.84 8.60 2.58
N LEU A 175 13.52 8.56 3.87
CA LEU A 175 12.36 7.78 4.35
C LEU A 175 11.04 8.52 4.12
N GLY A 176 11.05 9.86 4.13
CA GLY A 176 9.86 10.69 3.92
C GLY A 176 9.15 10.43 2.59
N GLN A 177 9.88 9.99 1.56
CA GLN A 177 9.29 9.61 0.27
C GLN A 177 8.27 8.47 0.38
N THR A 178 8.42 7.54 1.35
CA THR A 178 7.46 6.44 1.55
C THR A 178 6.12 6.94 2.08
N THR A 179 6.13 8.09 2.78
CA THR A 179 4.96 8.73 3.37
C THR A 179 4.35 9.84 2.51
N ALA A 180 4.89 10.09 1.31
CA ALA A 180 4.35 11.08 0.39
C ALA A 180 2.86 10.84 0.08
N ASP A 181 2.14 11.91 -0.25
CA ASP A 181 0.70 11.87 -0.55
C ASP A 181 0.39 11.02 -1.78
N ASP A 182 1.30 10.97 -2.77
CA ASP A 182 1.19 10.07 -3.94
C ASP A 182 1.14 8.59 -3.56
N ASN A 183 1.68 8.25 -2.38
CA ASN A 183 1.66 6.91 -1.81
C ASN A 183 0.48 6.68 -0.86
N ALA A 184 -0.36 7.69 -0.59
CA ALA A 184 -1.60 7.50 0.15
C ALA A 184 -2.64 6.77 -0.71
N LEU A 185 -3.45 5.93 -0.06
CA LEU A 185 -4.61 5.34 -0.73
C LEU A 185 -5.62 6.45 -1.03
N LYS A 186 -6.23 6.41 -2.23
CA LYS A 186 -7.31 7.32 -2.58
C LYS A 186 -8.51 7.10 -1.65
N PRO A 187 -9.21 8.17 -1.24
CA PRO A 187 -10.49 8.05 -0.55
C PRO A 187 -11.48 7.18 -1.33
N PHE A 188 -12.26 6.36 -0.63
CA PHE A 188 -13.17 5.39 -1.24
C PHE A 188 -14.07 6.00 -2.33
N ASN A 189 -14.65 7.17 -2.08
CA ASN A 189 -15.54 7.87 -3.01
C ASN A 189 -14.86 8.29 -4.33
N GLN A 190 -13.54 8.38 -4.38
CA GLN A 190 -12.78 8.66 -5.61
C GLN A 190 -12.47 7.40 -6.43
N LEU A 191 -12.78 6.22 -5.88
CA LEU A 191 -12.54 4.92 -6.52
C LEU A 191 -13.81 4.29 -7.09
N ILE A 192 -14.98 4.84 -6.73
CA ILE A 192 -16.25 4.47 -7.31
C ILE A 192 -16.32 5.14 -8.68
N VAL A 193 -16.06 4.38 -9.74
CA VAL A 193 -16.25 4.85 -11.12
C VAL A 193 -17.74 4.72 -11.44
N GLU A 194 -18.36 5.78 -11.96
CA GLU A 194 -19.76 5.76 -12.46
C GLU A 194 -19.95 4.80 -13.65
#